data_AF-A0A3E1DL98-F1
#
_entry.id   AF-A0A3E1DL98-F1
#
_cell.length_a   1.000
_cell.length_b   1.000
_cell.length_c   1.000
_cell.angle_alpha   90.00
_cell.angle_beta   90.00
_cell.angle_gamma   90.00
#
_symmetry.space_group_name_H-M   'P 1'
#
loop_
_entity.id
_entity.type
_entity.pdbx_description
1 polymer ?
#
loop_
_entity_poly.entity_id
_entity_poly.type
_entity_poly.pdbx_seq_one_letter_code
_entity_poly.pdbx_strand_id
1 'polypeptide(L)'
;MLCGTVIVLSGLNITGCTLLKPTSVAAPMPPNEPCEAQQREIERLQQLLAEKEVLIRNLNARQQDQAKALQETTSQVTRDQVRLRRLATQPGAASSIAEAEVAMTSLKSSQITAPEQILQAQRLLGAATASYAKGNYGIAMDHAAQTREFIGMVRDNRTRKATDQRLAMVSFSIPVPLRAKSNINLRREPLGSAIKFGALKKDSALTAHAYLGDWLHVQTSDERSGWVLNTLVEVRVNDSDH
;
A
#
# COMPACT_ATOMS: atom_id res chain seq x y z
N MET A 1 11.05 51.12 -1.36
CA MET A 1 10.81 51.93 -0.14
C MET A 1 10.47 50.94 0.97
N LEU A 2 11.20 50.87 2.10
CA LEU A 2 11.09 51.78 3.26
C LEU A 2 9.65 51.75 3.82
N CYS A 3 9.36 51.33 5.06
CA CYS A 3 10.18 51.02 6.25
C CYS A 3 9.65 49.75 6.98
N GLY A 4 10.30 49.17 7.99
CA GLY A 4 11.58 49.55 8.64
C GLY A 4 11.41 50.17 10.03
N THR A 5 11.05 49.38 11.05
CA THR A 5 11.03 49.81 12.46
C THR A 5 11.60 48.74 13.40
N VAL A 6 12.73 49.05 14.02
CA VAL A 6 13.27 48.35 15.20
C VAL A 6 12.83 49.12 16.44
N ILE A 7 12.49 48.43 17.54
CA ILE A 7 12.24 49.04 18.86
C ILE A 7 13.13 48.32 19.88
N VAL A 8 13.83 49.08 20.72
CA VAL A 8 14.97 48.62 21.54
C VAL A 8 15.02 49.36 22.88
N LEU A 9 15.19 48.58 23.98
CA LEU A 9 15.65 48.93 25.35
C LEU A 9 14.95 50.03 26.18
N SER A 10 14.54 49.71 27.43
CA SER A 10 15.18 50.18 28.71
C SER A 10 14.29 50.15 29.98
N GLY A 11 14.91 49.94 31.17
CA GLY A 11 14.33 50.12 32.54
C GLY A 11 13.94 48.81 33.24
N LEU A 12 14.56 48.28 34.33
CA LEU A 12 14.91 48.81 35.68
C LEU A 12 13.65 49.16 36.53
N ASN A 13 13.49 48.92 37.85
CA ASN A 13 14.39 48.99 39.05
C ASN A 13 13.57 48.44 40.31
N ILE A 14 13.95 48.04 41.57
CA ILE A 14 15.12 47.93 42.51
C ILE A 14 14.83 46.84 43.61
N THR A 15 15.85 46.22 44.25
CA THR A 15 15.88 45.44 45.55
C THR A 15 15.07 44.13 45.75
N GLY A 16 15.45 43.20 46.66
CA GLY A 16 16.70 43.09 47.44
C GLY A 16 16.73 42.08 48.64
N CYS A 17 17.84 41.34 48.76
CA CYS A 17 18.49 40.73 49.95
C CYS A 17 17.75 39.89 51.02
N THR A 18 18.14 38.61 51.16
CA THR A 18 18.85 38.01 52.34
C THR A 18 19.42 36.64 51.93
N LEU A 19 20.74 36.40 51.97
CA LEU A 19 21.59 36.04 53.11
C LEU A 19 21.37 34.60 53.64
N LEU A 20 22.24 33.67 53.22
CA LEU A 20 22.81 32.59 54.07
C LEU A 20 24.06 32.01 53.38
N LYS A 21 25.03 31.49 54.15
CA LYS A 21 26.33 31.04 53.66
C LYS A 21 26.87 29.83 54.46
N PRO A 22 27.29 28.77 53.75
CA PRO A 22 28.49 28.00 54.09
C PRO A 22 29.48 28.05 52.91
N THR A 23 30.72 28.51 53.07
CA THR A 23 31.88 27.83 53.71
C THR A 23 32.73 27.09 52.67
N SER A 24 34.01 27.48 52.62
CA SER A 24 35.01 27.02 51.66
C SER A 24 35.31 25.52 51.73
N VAL A 25 35.40 24.88 50.57
CA VAL A 25 36.51 23.96 50.27
C VAL A 25 37.01 24.26 48.86
N ALA A 26 38.27 24.69 48.73
CA ALA A 26 38.97 24.68 47.45
C ALA A 26 39.56 23.26 47.25
N ALA A 27 38.92 22.46 46.40
CA ALA A 27 39.47 21.18 45.96
C ALA A 27 40.35 21.39 44.70
N PRO A 28 41.41 20.60 44.48
CA PRO A 28 42.23 20.70 43.27
C PRO A 28 41.41 20.36 42.02
N MET A 29 41.60 21.12 40.94
CA MET A 29 41.15 20.69 39.62
C MET A 29 41.97 19.46 39.19
N PRO A 30 41.34 18.35 38.76
CA PRO A 30 42.07 17.22 38.20
C PRO A 30 42.68 17.59 36.83
N PRO A 31 43.69 16.85 36.33
CA PRO A 31 44.33 17.13 35.05
C PRO A 31 43.37 17.04 33.84
N ASN A 32 43.70 17.81 32.79
CA ASN A 32 42.91 17.93 31.56
C ASN A 32 43.08 16.72 30.62
N GLU A 33 42.40 15.61 30.86
CA GLU A 33 42.38 14.45 29.93
C GLU A 33 41.06 14.14 29.16
N PRO A 34 39.91 14.85 29.30
CA PRO A 34 38.76 14.62 28.39
C PRO A 34 39.00 15.06 26.93
N CYS A 35 39.84 16.09 26.74
CA CYS A 35 39.84 16.90 25.51
C CYS A 35 40.27 16.12 24.26
N GLU A 36 41.38 15.39 24.30
CA GLU A 36 41.87 14.66 23.11
C GLU A 36 40.97 13.49 22.69
N ALA A 37 40.27 12.86 23.64
CA ALA A 37 39.29 11.83 23.34
C ALA A 37 38.08 12.43 22.60
N GLN A 38 37.59 13.59 23.08
CA GLN A 38 36.50 14.33 22.44
C GLN A 38 36.90 14.84 21.04
N GLN A 39 38.11 15.40 20.89
CA GLN A 39 38.62 15.90 19.61
C GLN A 39 38.72 14.81 18.54
N ARG A 40 39.24 13.61 18.90
CA ARG A 40 39.33 12.47 17.98
C ARG A 40 37.95 11.95 17.53
N GLU A 41 36.94 11.97 18.41
CA GLU A 41 35.58 11.60 17.99
C GLU A 41 34.93 12.69 17.12
N ILE A 42 35.21 13.98 17.36
CA ILE A 42 34.76 15.08 16.49
C ILE A 42 35.32 14.90 15.06
N GLU A 43 36.61 14.64 14.92
CA GLU A 43 37.27 14.42 13.61
C GLU A 43 36.70 13.18 12.89
N ARG A 44 36.49 12.09 13.63
CA ARG A 44 35.83 10.86 13.13
C ARG A 44 34.40 11.12 12.66
N LEU A 45 33.62 11.89 13.42
CA LEU A 45 32.24 12.24 13.06
C LEU A 45 32.19 13.18 11.85
N GLN A 46 33.13 14.13 11.73
CA GLN A 46 33.29 14.98 10.56
C GLN A 46 33.61 14.17 9.30
N GLN A 47 34.53 13.19 9.40
CA GLN A 47 34.86 12.29 8.29
C GLN A 47 33.64 11.44 7.87
N LEU A 48 32.88 10.90 8.83
CA LEU A 48 31.66 10.13 8.55
C LEU A 48 30.57 10.99 7.92
N LEU A 49 30.39 12.25 8.38
CA LEU A 49 29.48 13.21 7.75
C LEU A 49 29.86 13.49 6.30
N ALA A 50 31.13 13.75 6.01
CA ALA A 50 31.62 13.97 4.64
C ALA A 50 31.39 12.74 3.73
N GLU A 51 31.57 11.52 4.25
CA GLU A 51 31.24 10.28 3.54
C GLU A 51 29.74 10.19 3.22
N LYS A 52 28.86 10.50 4.19
CA LYS A 52 27.40 10.48 3.97
C LYS A 52 26.92 11.60 3.06
N GLU A 53 27.54 12.77 3.06
CA GLU A 53 27.26 13.81 2.07
C GLU A 53 27.59 13.36 0.64
N VAL A 54 28.74 12.68 0.44
CA VAL A 54 29.10 12.11 -0.88
C VAL A 54 28.09 11.04 -1.28
N LEU A 55 27.69 10.16 -0.36
CA LEU A 55 26.64 9.16 -0.60
C LEU A 55 25.31 9.81 -1.01
N ILE A 56 24.86 10.85 -0.30
CA ILE A 56 23.62 11.58 -0.58
C ILE A 56 23.71 12.28 -1.95
N ARG A 57 24.83 12.96 -2.26
CA ARG A 57 25.05 13.57 -3.58
C ARG A 57 24.97 12.53 -4.71
N ASN A 58 25.60 11.37 -4.54
CA ASN A 58 25.57 10.29 -5.53
C ASN A 58 24.18 9.66 -5.71
N LEU A 59 23.42 9.49 -4.62
CA LEU A 59 22.04 8.99 -4.66
C LEU A 59 21.10 10.00 -5.35
N ASN A 60 21.22 11.29 -5.03
CA ASN A 60 20.42 12.35 -5.65
C ASN A 60 20.71 12.46 -7.16
N ALA A 61 21.98 12.41 -7.57
CA ALA A 61 22.36 12.38 -8.99
C ALA A 61 21.74 11.17 -9.71
N ARG A 62 21.84 9.97 -9.13
CA ARG A 62 21.23 8.76 -9.70
C ARG A 62 19.71 8.84 -9.81
N GLN A 63 19.03 9.45 -8.84
CA GLN A 63 17.59 9.70 -8.91
C GLN A 63 17.23 10.70 -10.02
N GLN A 64 18.05 11.75 -10.21
CA GLN A 64 17.87 12.74 -11.27
C GLN A 64 18.07 12.12 -12.67
N ASP A 65 19.10 11.27 -12.84
CA ASP A 65 19.33 10.54 -14.10
C ASP A 65 18.18 9.57 -14.41
N GLN A 66 17.67 8.85 -13.40
CA GLN A 66 16.50 7.99 -13.54
C GLN A 66 15.24 8.78 -13.92
N ALA A 67 14.97 9.92 -13.28
CA ALA A 67 13.86 10.79 -13.60
C ALA A 67 13.96 11.35 -15.03
N LYS A 68 15.16 11.75 -15.47
CA LYS A 68 15.43 12.22 -16.82
C LYS A 68 15.21 11.11 -17.86
N ALA A 69 15.72 9.90 -17.63
CA ALA A 69 15.51 8.77 -18.54
C ALA A 69 14.02 8.38 -18.65
N LEU A 70 13.26 8.45 -17.55
CA LEU A 70 11.80 8.27 -17.54
C LEU A 70 11.10 9.40 -18.32
N GLN A 71 11.54 10.65 -18.22
CA GLN A 71 10.98 11.77 -18.97
C GLN A 71 11.27 11.65 -20.48
N GLU A 72 12.49 11.30 -20.86
CA GLU A 72 12.91 11.12 -22.26
C GLU A 72 12.13 9.98 -22.93
N THR A 73 12.05 8.80 -22.30
CA THR A 73 11.25 7.67 -22.78
C THR A 73 9.76 8.00 -22.85
N THR A 74 9.19 8.65 -21.84
CA THR A 74 7.80 9.14 -21.87
C THR A 74 7.57 10.09 -23.05
N SER A 75 8.48 11.03 -23.30
CA SER A 75 8.36 11.98 -24.42
C SER A 75 8.38 11.31 -25.78
N GLN A 76 9.16 10.24 -25.95
CA GLN A 76 9.22 9.46 -27.19
C GLN A 76 7.95 8.64 -27.38
N VAL A 77 7.44 7.97 -26.33
CA VAL A 77 6.15 7.27 -26.38
C VAL A 77 5.02 8.24 -26.74
N THR A 78 4.99 9.45 -26.16
CA THR A 78 4.01 10.49 -26.52
C THR A 78 4.16 10.92 -28.00
N ARG A 79 5.40 11.11 -28.49
CA ARG A 79 5.68 11.47 -29.89
C ARG A 79 5.17 10.40 -30.87
N ASP A 80 5.41 9.13 -30.58
CA ASP A 80 4.97 8.02 -31.43
C ASP A 80 3.45 7.78 -31.32
N GLN A 81 2.85 7.95 -30.14
CA GLN A 81 1.39 7.97 -29.99
C GLN A 81 0.74 9.12 -30.80
N VAL A 82 1.34 10.31 -30.83
CA VAL A 82 0.88 11.42 -31.68
C VAL A 82 1.07 11.10 -33.18
N ARG A 83 2.15 10.42 -33.57
CA ARG A 83 2.35 9.93 -34.95
C ARG A 83 1.28 8.90 -35.35
N LEU A 84 0.92 7.99 -34.44
CA LEU A 84 -0.18 7.04 -34.64
C LEU A 84 -1.55 7.74 -34.71
N ARG A 85 -1.84 8.71 -33.83
CA ARG A 85 -3.07 9.52 -33.88
C ARG A 85 -3.21 10.33 -35.17
N ARG A 86 -2.11 10.84 -35.73
CA ARG A 86 -2.07 11.49 -37.05
C ARG A 86 -2.35 10.53 -38.22
N LEU A 87 -2.30 9.23 -37.97
CA LEU A 87 -2.59 8.13 -38.89
C LEU A 87 -3.73 7.25 -38.35
N ALA A 88 -4.70 7.84 -37.64
CA ALA A 88 -5.84 7.13 -37.06
C ALA A 88 -6.76 6.58 -38.17
N THR A 89 -6.47 5.36 -38.60
CA THR A 89 -7.19 4.66 -39.67
C THR A 89 -8.28 3.75 -39.12
N GLN A 90 -9.25 3.40 -39.97
CA GLN A 90 -10.33 2.46 -39.64
C GLN A 90 -9.81 1.09 -39.15
N PRO A 91 -8.82 0.42 -39.79
CA PRO A 91 -8.31 -0.85 -39.29
C PRO A 91 -7.58 -0.71 -37.94
N GLY A 92 -6.85 0.41 -37.72
CA GLY A 92 -6.19 0.68 -36.45
C GLY A 92 -7.20 0.82 -35.30
N ALA A 93 -8.26 1.60 -35.51
CA ALA A 93 -9.32 1.76 -34.52
C ALA A 93 -10.10 0.46 -34.25
N ALA A 94 -10.37 -0.34 -35.28
CA ALA A 94 -10.98 -1.66 -35.12
C ALA A 94 -10.09 -2.60 -34.29
N SER A 95 -8.77 -2.63 -34.54
CA SER A 95 -7.81 -3.43 -33.77
C SER A 95 -7.75 -3.01 -32.30
N SER A 96 -7.69 -1.70 -32.01
CA SER A 96 -7.67 -1.20 -30.63
C SER A 96 -8.96 -1.52 -29.87
N ILE A 97 -10.12 -1.51 -30.54
CA ILE A 97 -11.40 -1.94 -29.95
C ILE A 97 -11.38 -3.45 -29.66
N ALA A 98 -10.91 -4.28 -30.59
CA ALA A 98 -10.82 -5.73 -30.38
C ALA A 98 -9.89 -6.10 -29.20
N GLU A 99 -8.76 -5.40 -29.04
CA GLU A 99 -7.88 -5.55 -27.88
C GLU A 99 -8.56 -5.15 -26.56
N ALA A 100 -9.38 -4.09 -26.57
CA ALA A 100 -10.19 -3.67 -25.43
C ALA A 100 -11.33 -4.67 -25.11
N GLU A 101 -11.89 -5.34 -26.12
CA GLU A 101 -12.86 -6.43 -25.97
C GLU A 101 -12.22 -7.71 -25.37
N VAL A 102 -11.00 -8.06 -25.79
CA VAL A 102 -10.23 -9.15 -25.17
C VAL A 102 -9.87 -8.81 -23.72
N ALA A 103 -9.52 -7.56 -23.41
CA ALA A 103 -9.33 -7.11 -22.04
C ALA A 103 -10.65 -7.17 -21.23
N MET A 104 -11.79 -6.83 -21.85
CA MET A 104 -13.12 -6.85 -21.24
C MET A 104 -13.59 -8.26 -20.88
N THR A 105 -13.38 -9.25 -21.76
CA THR A 105 -13.73 -10.65 -21.46
C THR A 105 -12.89 -11.20 -20.30
N SER A 106 -11.61 -10.85 -20.23
CA SER A 106 -10.72 -11.15 -19.08
C SER A 106 -11.17 -10.48 -17.77
N LEU A 107 -11.73 -9.26 -17.82
CA LEU A 107 -12.32 -8.60 -16.66
C LEU A 107 -13.61 -9.31 -16.19
N LYS A 108 -14.46 -9.72 -17.13
CA LYS A 108 -15.77 -10.36 -16.86
C LYS A 108 -15.67 -11.82 -16.40
N SER A 109 -14.67 -12.58 -16.85
CA SER A 109 -14.44 -13.95 -16.37
C SER A 109 -13.90 -14.01 -14.92
N SER A 110 -13.49 -12.89 -14.36
CA SER A 110 -13.00 -12.79 -12.98
C SER A 110 -14.14 -12.60 -11.98
N GLN A 111 -14.51 -13.67 -11.28
CA GLN A 111 -15.55 -13.71 -10.21
C GLN A 111 -15.35 -12.73 -9.03
N ILE A 112 -14.22 -12.01 -8.96
CA ILE A 112 -13.86 -11.09 -7.87
C ILE A 112 -14.00 -9.61 -8.31
N THR A 113 -14.26 -9.35 -9.60
CA THR A 113 -14.45 -7.99 -10.11
C THR A 113 -15.78 -7.41 -9.62
N ALA A 114 -15.79 -6.18 -9.10
CA ALA A 114 -17.03 -5.53 -8.68
C ALA A 114 -17.91 -5.17 -9.89
N PRO A 115 -19.25 -5.27 -9.80
CA PRO A 115 -20.14 -4.99 -10.94
C PRO A 115 -19.99 -3.56 -11.47
N GLU A 116 -19.76 -2.58 -10.60
CA GLU A 116 -19.48 -1.18 -10.97
C GLU A 116 -18.22 -1.03 -11.85
N GLN A 117 -17.18 -1.83 -11.59
CA GLN A 117 -15.95 -1.80 -12.40
C GLN A 117 -16.21 -2.37 -13.80
N ILE A 118 -16.99 -3.44 -13.90
CA ILE A 118 -17.43 -4.00 -15.19
C ILE A 118 -18.28 -2.97 -15.95
N LEU A 119 -19.22 -2.31 -15.27
CA LEU A 119 -20.09 -1.29 -15.86
C LEU A 119 -19.31 -0.03 -16.30
N GLN A 120 -18.33 0.43 -15.53
CA GLN A 120 -17.47 1.56 -15.91
C GLN A 120 -16.60 1.23 -17.13
N ALA A 121 -15.94 0.07 -17.14
CA ALA A 121 -15.17 -0.39 -18.30
C ALA A 121 -16.07 -0.56 -19.55
N GLN A 122 -17.28 -1.07 -19.38
CA GLN A 122 -18.22 -1.28 -20.49
C GLN A 122 -18.76 0.05 -21.06
N ARG A 123 -18.91 1.10 -20.23
CA ARG A 123 -19.22 2.46 -20.70
C ARG A 123 -18.10 3.06 -21.55
N LEU A 124 -16.83 2.90 -21.14
CA LEU A 124 -15.67 3.35 -21.93
C LEU A 124 -15.59 2.61 -23.28
N LEU A 125 -15.80 1.29 -23.28
CA LEU A 125 -15.84 0.48 -24.50
C LEU A 125 -16.99 0.90 -25.43
N GLY A 126 -18.17 1.20 -24.87
CA GLY A 126 -19.30 1.75 -25.61
C GLY A 126 -19.01 3.13 -26.22
N ALA A 127 -18.22 3.97 -25.55
CA ALA A 127 -17.76 5.25 -26.10
C ALA A 127 -16.76 5.06 -27.25
N ALA A 128 -15.93 4.01 -27.21
CA ALA A 128 -15.03 3.64 -28.31
C ALA A 128 -15.82 3.19 -29.56
N THR A 129 -16.73 2.23 -29.43
CA THR A 129 -17.54 1.72 -30.54
C THR A 129 -18.49 2.77 -31.11
N ALA A 130 -19.12 3.61 -30.27
CA ALA A 130 -19.94 4.73 -30.71
C ALA A 130 -19.14 5.85 -31.41
N SER A 131 -17.83 5.97 -31.16
CA SER A 131 -16.95 6.88 -31.88
C SER A 131 -16.51 6.29 -33.23
N TYR A 132 -16.20 4.99 -33.25
CA TYR A 132 -15.85 4.24 -34.45
C TYR A 132 -16.99 4.25 -35.49
N ALA A 133 -18.23 4.01 -35.04
CA ALA A 133 -19.42 4.08 -35.90
C ALA A 133 -19.69 5.47 -36.51
N LYS A 134 -19.07 6.53 -35.98
CA LYS A 134 -19.14 7.91 -36.50
C LYS A 134 -17.93 8.27 -37.37
N GLY A 135 -17.03 7.33 -37.67
CA GLY A 135 -15.78 7.58 -38.39
C GLY A 135 -14.69 8.30 -37.56
N ASN A 136 -14.93 8.55 -36.27
CA ASN A 136 -14.02 9.30 -35.41
C ASN A 136 -12.91 8.38 -34.85
N TYR A 137 -12.09 7.83 -35.73
CA TYR A 137 -11.13 6.77 -35.42
C TYR A 137 -10.12 7.14 -34.33
N GLY A 138 -9.64 8.40 -34.27
CA GLY A 138 -8.77 8.86 -33.19
C GLY A 138 -9.44 8.79 -31.81
N ILE A 139 -10.68 9.28 -31.70
CA ILE A 139 -11.46 9.24 -30.45
C ILE A 139 -11.83 7.79 -30.08
N ALA A 140 -12.08 6.93 -31.08
CA ALA A 140 -12.30 5.50 -30.86
C ALA A 140 -11.07 4.80 -30.27
N MET A 141 -9.87 5.07 -30.80
CA MET A 141 -8.61 4.56 -30.25
C MET A 141 -8.34 5.11 -28.85
N ASP A 142 -8.63 6.39 -28.59
CA ASP A 142 -8.43 7.02 -27.28
C ASP A 142 -9.36 6.43 -26.20
N HIS A 143 -10.63 6.15 -26.51
CA HIS A 143 -11.53 5.45 -25.58
C HIS A 143 -11.16 3.96 -25.41
N ALA A 144 -10.66 3.30 -26.45
CA ALA A 144 -10.17 1.92 -26.35
C ALA A 144 -8.91 1.82 -25.46
N ALA A 145 -7.99 2.78 -25.56
CA ALA A 145 -6.84 2.90 -24.67
C ALA A 145 -7.27 3.09 -23.21
N GLN A 146 -8.14 4.07 -22.93
CA GLN A 146 -8.71 4.30 -21.60
C GLN A 146 -9.40 3.05 -21.03
N THR A 147 -10.11 2.29 -21.87
CA THR A 147 -10.73 1.01 -21.48
C THR A 147 -9.67 0.00 -21.03
N ARG A 148 -8.60 -0.19 -21.82
CA ARG A 148 -7.48 -1.08 -21.49
C ARG A 148 -6.75 -0.67 -20.21
N GLU A 149 -6.47 0.62 -20.05
CA GLU A 149 -5.79 1.20 -18.88
C GLU A 149 -6.60 1.00 -17.60
N PHE A 150 -7.91 1.28 -17.65
CA PHE A 150 -8.81 1.04 -16.52
C PHE A 150 -8.86 -0.44 -16.11
N ILE A 151 -8.93 -1.36 -17.09
CA ILE A 151 -8.89 -2.81 -16.84
C ILE A 151 -7.54 -3.23 -16.21
N GLY A 152 -6.44 -2.61 -16.64
CA GLY A 152 -5.12 -2.76 -16.01
C GLY A 152 -5.14 -2.35 -14.54
N MET A 153 -5.58 -1.12 -14.23
CA MET A 153 -5.66 -0.63 -12.85
C MET A 153 -6.52 -1.51 -11.92
N VAL A 154 -7.67 -2.02 -12.41
CA VAL A 154 -8.52 -2.94 -11.64
C VAL A 154 -7.80 -4.27 -11.37
N ARG A 155 -7.05 -4.79 -12.36
CA ARG A 155 -6.23 -6.00 -12.21
C ARG A 155 -5.08 -5.80 -11.23
N ASP A 156 -4.39 -4.67 -11.29
CA ASP A 156 -3.23 -4.38 -10.45
C ASP A 156 -3.59 -3.98 -9.01
N ASN A 157 -4.81 -3.48 -8.80
CA ASN A 157 -5.39 -3.32 -7.47
C ASN A 157 -5.75 -4.70 -6.88
N ARG A 158 -6.32 -5.61 -7.69
CA ARG A 158 -6.59 -7.00 -7.27
C ARG A 158 -5.32 -7.77 -6.92
N THR A 159 -4.22 -7.65 -7.68
CA THR A 159 -2.96 -8.34 -7.35
C THR A 159 -2.34 -7.81 -6.06
N ARG A 160 -2.34 -6.48 -5.84
CA ARG A 160 -1.93 -5.87 -4.56
C ARG A 160 -2.79 -6.36 -3.40
N LYS A 161 -4.12 -6.20 -3.46
CA LYS A 161 -5.05 -6.65 -2.42
C LYS A 161 -4.91 -8.15 -2.10
N ALA A 162 -4.74 -9.00 -3.12
CA ALA A 162 -4.52 -10.43 -2.94
C ALA A 162 -3.12 -10.79 -2.40
N THR A 163 -2.16 -9.85 -2.45
CA THR A 163 -0.83 -9.99 -1.84
C THR A 163 -0.89 -9.55 -0.38
N ASP A 164 -1.49 -8.40 -0.08
CA ASP A 164 -1.68 -7.91 1.30
C ASP A 164 -2.49 -8.92 2.14
N GLN A 165 -3.59 -9.45 1.59
CA GLN A 165 -4.42 -10.47 2.23
C GLN A 165 -3.72 -11.82 2.44
N ARG A 166 -2.55 -12.06 1.82
CA ARG A 166 -1.76 -13.28 1.99
C ARG A 166 -0.64 -13.16 3.03
N LEU A 167 -0.27 -11.94 3.44
CA LEU A 167 0.96 -11.68 4.18
C LEU A 167 0.79 -11.36 5.68
N ALA A 168 -0.44 -11.09 6.15
CA ALA A 168 -0.70 -10.79 7.55
C ALA A 168 -1.86 -11.62 8.12
N MET A 169 -1.55 -12.59 8.98
CA MET A 169 -2.56 -13.27 9.80
C MET A 169 -2.99 -12.32 10.92
N VAL A 170 -4.29 -12.06 11.03
CA VAL A 170 -4.85 -11.13 12.02
C VAL A 170 -5.61 -11.92 13.09
N SER A 171 -5.13 -11.87 14.32
CA SER A 171 -5.79 -12.49 15.48
C SER A 171 -7.03 -11.69 15.91
N PHE A 172 -8.08 -12.39 16.34
CA PHE A 172 -9.24 -11.76 16.97
C PHE A 172 -8.95 -11.50 18.46
N SER A 173 -9.25 -10.29 18.94
CA SER A 173 -9.12 -9.92 20.36
C SER A 173 -10.10 -10.69 21.28
N ILE A 174 -11.18 -11.22 20.71
CA ILE A 174 -12.15 -12.10 21.36
C ILE A 174 -12.37 -13.30 20.42
N PRO A 175 -12.17 -14.55 20.85
CA PRO A 175 -12.43 -15.71 20.00
C PRO A 175 -13.91 -15.81 19.60
N VAL A 176 -14.18 -16.01 18.32
CA VAL A 176 -15.56 -16.00 17.79
C VAL A 176 -16.13 -17.43 17.81
N PRO A 177 -17.25 -17.70 18.51
CA PRO A 177 -17.91 -19.00 18.48
C PRO A 177 -18.66 -19.19 17.15
N LEU A 178 -18.44 -20.32 16.50
CA LEU A 178 -18.93 -20.63 15.16
C LEU A 178 -19.62 -22.00 15.09
N ARG A 179 -20.46 -22.18 14.06
CA ARG A 179 -21.11 -23.44 13.67
C ARG A 179 -20.80 -23.77 12.21
N ALA A 180 -20.59 -25.05 11.89
CA ALA A 180 -20.40 -25.52 10.51
C ALA A 180 -21.74 -25.61 9.76
N LYS A 181 -21.89 -24.88 8.65
CA LYS A 181 -23.16 -24.82 7.87
C LYS A 181 -23.46 -26.09 7.08
N SER A 182 -22.44 -26.91 6.84
CA SER A 182 -22.49 -28.18 6.11
C SER A 182 -21.36 -29.10 6.59
N ASN A 183 -21.15 -30.25 5.94
CA ASN A 183 -19.94 -31.03 6.16
C ASN A 183 -18.74 -30.29 5.53
N ILE A 184 -17.77 -29.88 6.33
CA ILE A 184 -16.63 -29.05 5.92
C ILE A 184 -15.29 -29.75 6.15
N ASN A 185 -14.24 -29.35 5.42
CA ASN A 185 -12.91 -29.94 5.54
C ASN A 185 -11.99 -28.98 6.31
N LEU A 186 -11.37 -29.45 7.38
CA LEU A 186 -10.33 -28.74 8.11
C LEU A 186 -8.98 -28.95 7.40
N ARG A 187 -8.24 -27.86 7.14
CA ARG A 187 -6.97 -27.91 6.39
C ARG A 187 -5.78 -27.45 7.23
N ARG A 188 -4.59 -27.92 6.87
CA ARG A 188 -3.32 -27.47 7.49
C ARG A 188 -2.96 -26.03 7.13
N GLU A 189 -3.40 -25.55 5.98
CA GLU A 189 -3.05 -24.24 5.41
C GLU A 189 -4.28 -23.53 4.80
N PRO A 190 -4.27 -22.19 4.72
CA PRO A 190 -5.34 -21.36 4.15
C PRO A 190 -5.33 -21.36 2.61
N LEU A 191 -5.38 -22.55 2.00
CA LEU A 191 -5.31 -22.74 0.54
C LEU A 191 -6.34 -23.78 0.07
N GLY A 192 -7.02 -23.50 -1.06
CA GLY A 192 -8.06 -24.36 -1.62
C GLY A 192 -7.55 -25.75 -2.07
N SER A 193 -6.25 -25.87 -2.32
CA SER A 193 -5.53 -27.10 -2.67
C SER A 193 -4.88 -27.81 -1.47
N ALA A 194 -4.78 -27.17 -0.30
CA ALA A 194 -4.03 -27.72 0.84
C ALA A 194 -4.62 -29.04 1.36
N ILE A 195 -3.73 -29.88 1.90
CA ILE A 195 -4.07 -31.22 2.41
C ILE A 195 -5.19 -31.11 3.44
N LYS A 196 -6.25 -31.91 3.21
CA LYS A 196 -7.36 -32.11 4.15
C LYS A 196 -6.81 -32.85 5.36
N PHE A 197 -6.80 -32.19 6.52
CA PHE A 197 -6.30 -32.75 7.77
C PHE A 197 -7.42 -33.36 8.62
N GLY A 198 -8.67 -32.94 8.39
CA GLY A 198 -9.85 -33.57 8.97
C GLY A 198 -11.14 -33.16 8.25
N ALA A 199 -12.25 -33.74 8.67
CA ALA A 199 -13.60 -33.33 8.27
C ALA A 199 -14.45 -33.07 9.52
N LEU A 200 -15.26 -32.02 9.46
CA LEU A 200 -16.23 -31.65 10.48
C LEU A 200 -17.63 -31.84 9.90
N LYS A 201 -18.57 -32.35 10.70
CA LYS A 201 -19.96 -32.55 10.28
C LYS A 201 -20.70 -31.21 10.26
N LYS A 202 -21.83 -31.14 9.54
CA LYS A 202 -22.81 -30.05 9.74
C LYS A 202 -23.13 -29.89 11.24
N ASP A 203 -23.34 -28.66 11.65
CA ASP A 203 -23.68 -28.23 13.01
C ASP A 203 -22.59 -28.47 14.07
N SER A 204 -21.38 -28.92 13.67
CA SER A 204 -20.21 -28.96 14.55
C SER A 204 -19.87 -27.57 15.10
N ALA A 205 -19.58 -27.50 16.40
CA ALA A 205 -19.10 -26.29 17.05
C ALA A 205 -17.57 -26.13 16.87
N LEU A 206 -17.13 -24.89 16.69
CA LEU A 206 -15.72 -24.51 16.53
C LEU A 206 -15.53 -23.04 16.95
N THR A 207 -14.30 -22.65 17.26
CA THR A 207 -13.96 -21.29 17.70
C THR A 207 -12.92 -20.70 16.77
N ALA A 208 -13.15 -19.50 16.24
CA ALA A 208 -12.20 -18.77 15.40
C ALA A 208 -11.29 -17.86 16.25
N HIS A 209 -9.98 -17.97 16.04
CA HIS A 209 -8.96 -17.22 16.79
C HIS A 209 -8.18 -16.22 15.92
N ALA A 210 -8.12 -16.44 14.61
CA ALA A 210 -7.50 -15.52 13.65
C ALA A 210 -8.12 -15.67 12.25
N TYR A 211 -7.78 -14.76 11.33
CA TYR A 211 -8.08 -14.88 9.91
C TYR A 211 -6.88 -14.52 9.01
N LEU A 212 -6.90 -15.04 7.78
CA LEU A 212 -6.00 -14.68 6.68
C LEU A 212 -6.78 -14.69 5.37
N GLY A 213 -7.06 -13.51 4.82
CA GLY A 213 -8.01 -13.36 3.71
C GLY A 213 -9.40 -13.93 4.09
N ASP A 214 -9.96 -14.79 3.24
CA ASP A 214 -11.24 -15.47 3.47
C ASP A 214 -11.16 -16.71 4.38
N TRP A 215 -9.97 -17.04 4.90
CA TRP A 215 -9.77 -18.20 5.76
C TRP A 215 -9.76 -17.82 7.23
N LEU A 216 -10.44 -18.62 8.04
CA LEU A 216 -10.45 -18.53 9.49
C LEU A 216 -9.56 -19.64 10.06
N HIS A 217 -8.66 -19.29 10.97
CA HIS A 217 -7.95 -20.26 11.80
C HIS A 217 -8.83 -20.59 13.01
N VAL A 218 -9.28 -21.84 13.04
CA VAL A 218 -10.30 -22.34 13.97
C VAL A 218 -9.76 -23.49 14.81
N GLN A 219 -10.17 -23.54 16.07
CA GLN A 219 -9.99 -24.68 16.96
C GLN A 219 -11.33 -25.40 17.14
N THR A 220 -11.32 -26.73 17.22
CA THR A 220 -12.51 -27.57 17.42
C THR A 220 -12.64 -28.04 18.86
N SER A 221 -13.79 -28.62 19.23
CA SER A 221 -14.06 -29.10 20.60
C SER A 221 -13.19 -30.28 21.05
N ASP A 222 -12.46 -30.92 20.13
CA ASP A 222 -11.41 -31.91 20.41
C ASP A 222 -10.00 -31.32 20.20
N GLU A 223 -9.86 -30.02 20.51
CA GLU A 223 -8.65 -29.18 20.52
C GLU A 223 -7.88 -29.05 19.18
N ARG A 224 -8.26 -29.78 18.14
CA ARG A 224 -7.59 -29.70 16.83
C ARG A 224 -7.76 -28.33 16.20
N SER A 225 -6.65 -27.73 15.77
CA SER A 225 -6.62 -26.46 15.07
C SER A 225 -6.40 -26.62 13.56
N GLY A 226 -6.90 -25.68 12.76
CA GLY A 226 -6.65 -25.62 11.33
C GLY A 226 -7.49 -24.54 10.62
N TRP A 227 -7.53 -24.61 9.29
CA TRP A 227 -8.13 -23.57 8.46
C TRP A 227 -9.43 -24.01 7.79
N VAL A 228 -10.43 -23.12 7.80
CA VAL A 228 -11.72 -23.24 7.09
C VAL A 228 -12.06 -21.94 6.35
N LEU A 229 -12.91 -22.00 5.32
CA LEU A 229 -13.41 -20.81 4.62
C LEU A 229 -14.57 -20.16 5.38
N ASN A 230 -14.55 -18.83 5.48
CA ASN A 230 -15.58 -18.02 6.14
C ASN A 230 -17.01 -18.31 5.65
N THR A 231 -17.22 -18.56 4.35
CA THR A 231 -18.53 -18.84 3.73
C THR A 231 -19.19 -20.13 4.21
N LEU A 232 -18.41 -21.08 4.74
CA LEU A 232 -18.85 -22.43 5.14
C LEU A 232 -19.24 -22.55 6.62
N VAL A 233 -19.09 -21.46 7.37
CA VAL A 233 -19.39 -21.35 8.80
C VAL A 233 -20.26 -20.13 9.08
N GLU A 234 -20.90 -20.12 10.24
CA GLU A 234 -21.77 -19.03 10.71
C GLU A 234 -21.52 -18.76 12.20
N VAL A 235 -21.82 -17.55 12.67
CA VAL A 235 -21.68 -17.20 14.08
C VAL A 235 -22.70 -17.97 14.91
N ARG A 236 -22.23 -18.65 15.95
CA ARG A 236 -23.09 -19.28 16.94
C ARG A 236 -23.59 -18.20 17.90
N VAL A 237 -24.77 -17.66 17.60
CA VAL A 237 -25.59 -16.99 18.62
C VAL A 237 -25.99 -18.04 19.66
N ASN A 238 -25.78 -17.75 20.93
CA ASN A 238 -26.42 -18.49 22.01
C ASN A 238 -27.70 -17.73 22.35
N ASP A 239 -28.85 -18.25 21.94
CA ASP A 239 -30.15 -17.76 22.40
C ASP A 239 -30.33 -18.20 23.86
N SER A 240 -29.83 -17.38 24.79
CA SER A 240 -29.88 -17.61 26.23
C SER A 240 -30.43 -16.39 26.98
N ASP A 241 -31.56 -15.88 26.47
CA ASP A 241 -32.47 -14.93 27.11
C ASP A 241 -33.91 -15.42 26.85
N HIS A 242 -34.45 -16.26 27.76
CA HIS A 242 -35.87 -16.60 27.94
C HIS A 242 -36.04 -17.26 29.33
#